data_AF-A0A971M153-F1
#
_entry.id   AF-A0A971M153-F1
#
_cell.length_a   1.000
_cell.length_b   1.000
_cell.length_c   1.000
_cell.angle_alpha   90.00
_cell.angle_beta   90.00
_cell.angle_gamma   90.00
#
_symmetry.space_group_name_H-M   'P 1'
#
loop_
_entity.id
_entity.type
_entity.pdbx_description
1 polymer ?
#
loop_
_entity_poly.entity_id
_entity_poly.type
_entity_poly.pdbx_seq_one_letter_code
_entity_poly.pdbx_strand_id
1 'polypeptide(L)'
;MFRLARSVHIEIDLLRRELDFYQGQILVRTYPVAIGKPSTPSPIGEWSIINKKILNYESVFGSRWMGLSNPGYGIHGTNNPSSIGKAVSNGCIRMYNHHVEELFSQVSIGTKVIIYKGTNPNKTYYEETDQPVKPIPVPTKGNTYIIKPGDTLWSISQKLNIPLNELIKANPYLNPNNLQVGQVINLPG
;
A
#
# COMPACT_ATOMS: atom_id res chain seq x y z
N MET A 1 -23.23 -18.34 1.37
CA MET A 1 -22.88 -17.39 0.29
C MET A 1 -21.39 -17.08 0.42
N PHE A 2 -20.54 -17.61 -0.46
CA PHE A 2 -19.09 -17.36 -0.42
C PHE A 2 -18.81 -15.99 -1.04
N ARG A 3 -18.34 -15.02 -0.24
CA ARG A 3 -17.66 -13.85 -0.81
C ARG A 3 -16.37 -14.37 -1.44
N LEU A 4 -16.21 -14.21 -2.76
CA LEU A 4 -14.91 -14.40 -3.40
C LEU A 4 -13.93 -13.44 -2.69
N ALA A 5 -12.94 -14.00 -2.00
CA ALA A 5 -11.86 -13.20 -1.44
C ALA A 5 -11.22 -12.41 -2.59
N ARG A 6 -11.14 -11.09 -2.46
CA ARG A 6 -10.45 -10.26 -3.46
C ARG A 6 -9.00 -10.73 -3.52
N SER A 7 -8.49 -10.98 -4.71
CA SER A 7 -7.06 -11.29 -4.92
C SER A 7 -6.21 -10.15 -4.37
N VAL A 8 -5.03 -10.46 -3.85
CA VAL A 8 -4.10 -9.44 -3.33
C VAL A 8 -2.81 -9.43 -4.11
N HIS A 9 -2.17 -8.26 -4.21
CA HIS A 9 -0.86 -8.13 -4.83
C HIS A 9 -0.05 -6.98 -4.23
N ILE A 10 1.24 -7.00 -4.53
CA ILE A 10 2.21 -6.00 -4.11
C ILE A 10 2.79 -5.32 -5.35
N GLU A 11 2.97 -4.02 -5.28
CA GLU A 11 3.75 -3.23 -6.23
C GLU A 11 4.88 -2.50 -5.49
N ILE A 12 6.08 -2.45 -6.08
CA ILE A 12 7.25 -1.81 -5.48
C ILE A 12 7.85 -0.84 -6.50
N ASP A 13 7.77 0.45 -6.18
CA ASP A 13 8.40 1.51 -6.96
C ASP A 13 9.78 1.83 -6.38
N LEU A 14 10.82 1.44 -7.12
CA LEU A 14 12.21 1.68 -6.73
C LEU A 14 12.61 3.16 -6.80
N LEU A 15 11.92 3.99 -7.58
CA LEU A 15 12.19 5.43 -7.66
C LEU A 15 11.65 6.12 -6.40
N ARG A 16 10.38 5.85 -6.05
CA ARG A 16 9.73 6.38 -4.85
C ARG A 16 10.20 5.71 -3.55
N ARG A 17 10.79 4.51 -3.65
CA ARG A 17 11.19 3.65 -2.53
C ARG A 17 9.99 3.33 -1.64
N GLU A 18 8.92 2.91 -2.30
CA GLU A 18 7.64 2.57 -1.68
C GLU A 18 7.19 1.18 -2.12
N LEU A 19 6.52 0.49 -1.20
CA LEU A 19 5.81 -0.75 -1.43
C LEU A 19 4.32 -0.49 -1.22
N ASP A 20 3.54 -0.69 -2.27
CA ASP A 20 2.10 -0.60 -2.28
C ASP A 20 1.49 -1.99 -2.14
N PHE A 21 0.48 -2.12 -1.28
CA PHE A 21 -0.31 -3.32 -1.10
C PHE A 21 -1.73 -3.11 -1.60
N TYR A 22 -2.20 -4.01 -2.47
CA TYR A 22 -3.51 -3.94 -3.13
C TYR A 22 -4.42 -5.11 -2.76
N GLN A 23 -5.72 -4.84 -2.72
CA GLN A 23 -6.80 -5.83 -2.73
C GLN A 23 -7.65 -5.63 -3.99
N GLY A 24 -7.50 -6.51 -4.97
CA GLY A 24 -7.98 -6.32 -6.33
C GLY A 24 -7.27 -5.11 -6.95
N GLN A 25 -8.02 -4.09 -7.33
CA GLN A 25 -7.47 -2.84 -7.88
C GLN A 25 -7.35 -1.74 -6.82
N ILE A 26 -7.75 -2.00 -5.57
CA ILE A 26 -7.79 -0.98 -4.52
C ILE A 26 -6.44 -0.96 -3.81
N LEU A 27 -5.76 0.19 -3.83
CA LEU A 27 -4.61 0.45 -2.96
C LEU A 27 -5.07 0.50 -1.50
N VAL A 28 -4.54 -0.38 -0.67
CA VAL A 28 -4.92 -0.51 0.75
C VAL A 28 -3.91 0.21 1.64
N ARG A 29 -2.62 0.06 1.35
CA ARG A 29 -1.50 0.63 2.11
C ARG A 29 -0.32 0.93 1.21
N THR A 30 0.44 1.95 1.59
CA THR A 30 1.76 2.26 1.05
C THR A 30 2.75 2.27 2.21
N TYR A 31 3.90 1.62 2.04
CA TYR A 31 4.95 1.51 3.03
C TYR A 31 6.27 2.05 2.49
N PRO A 32 7.01 2.87 3.26
CA PRO A 32 8.36 3.24 2.88
C PRO A 32 9.28 2.01 3.00
N VAL A 33 10.19 1.83 2.04
CA VAL A 33 11.11 0.69 1.99
C VAL A 33 12.56 1.11 1.74
N ALA A 34 13.51 0.25 2.12
CA ALA A 34 14.87 0.31 1.59
C ALA A 34 15.00 -0.67 0.41
N ILE A 35 15.79 -0.29 -0.58
CA ILE A 35 15.99 -1.08 -1.81
C ILE A 35 17.47 -1.41 -2.03
N GLY A 36 17.74 -2.23 -3.05
CA GLY A 36 19.10 -2.53 -3.50
C GLY A 36 19.84 -1.28 -3.94
N LYS A 37 21.11 -1.17 -3.55
CA LYS A 37 22.01 -0.12 -4.06
C LYS A 37 22.30 -0.33 -5.56
N PRO A 38 22.78 0.68 -6.30
CA PRO A 38 23.05 0.54 -7.74
C PRO A 38 23.98 -0.64 -8.11
N SER A 39 24.92 -1.00 -7.25
CA SER A 39 25.84 -2.14 -7.48
C SER A 39 25.23 -3.52 -7.17
N THR A 40 24.12 -3.58 -6.44
CA THR A 40 23.36 -4.81 -6.14
C THR A 40 21.85 -4.50 -6.18
N PRO A 41 21.31 -4.21 -7.37
CA PRO A 41 19.98 -3.64 -7.51
C PRO A 41 18.88 -4.64 -7.14
N SER A 42 17.73 -4.11 -6.73
CA SER A 42 16.52 -4.92 -6.59
C SER A 42 16.02 -5.40 -7.96
N PRO A 43 15.51 -6.63 -8.09
CA PRO A 43 15.20 -7.22 -9.38
C PRO A 43 13.86 -6.70 -9.92
N ILE A 44 13.90 -5.87 -10.96
CA ILE A 44 12.71 -5.43 -11.70
C ILE A 44 12.06 -6.64 -12.37
N GLY A 45 10.74 -6.72 -12.33
CA GLY A 45 9.98 -7.81 -12.93
C GLY A 45 8.73 -8.19 -12.14
N GLU A 46 8.08 -9.27 -12.58
CA GLU A 46 6.98 -9.90 -11.86
C GLU A 46 7.47 -11.13 -11.11
N TRP A 47 7.13 -11.20 -9.83
CA TRP A 47 7.53 -12.25 -8.91
C TRP A 47 6.32 -12.73 -8.10
N SER A 48 6.51 -13.79 -7.34
CA SER A 48 5.53 -14.25 -6.36
C SER A 48 6.19 -14.52 -5.02
N ILE A 49 5.41 -14.44 -3.94
CA ILE A 49 5.84 -14.91 -2.63
C ILE A 49 5.90 -16.43 -2.64
N ILE A 50 7.09 -17.03 -2.45
CA ILE A 50 7.27 -18.49 -2.50
C ILE A 50 7.42 -19.13 -1.11
N ASN A 51 7.84 -18.36 -0.11
CA ASN A 51 7.94 -18.82 1.27
C ASN A 51 7.81 -17.64 2.24
N LYS A 52 7.47 -17.97 3.49
CA LYS A 52 7.26 -17.01 4.56
C LYS A 52 7.86 -17.57 5.86
N LYS A 53 8.56 -16.73 6.63
CA LYS A 53 9.17 -17.13 7.90
C LYS A 53 9.04 -16.04 8.96
N ILE A 54 8.69 -16.44 10.18
CA ILE A 54 8.79 -15.61 11.38
C ILE A 54 10.22 -15.72 11.89
N LEU A 55 10.84 -14.58 12.17
CA LEU A 55 12.24 -14.45 12.55
C LEU A 55 12.36 -13.64 13.84
N ASN A 56 13.56 -13.64 14.41
CA ASN A 56 13.91 -12.80 15.55
C ASN A 56 14.17 -11.35 15.06
N TYR A 57 13.67 -10.36 15.80
CA TYR A 57 13.88 -8.94 15.56
C TYR A 57 15.36 -8.54 15.41
N GLU A 58 16.26 -9.23 16.11
CA GLU A 58 17.71 -9.01 16.02
C GLU A 58 18.33 -9.46 14.69
N SER A 59 17.63 -10.29 13.91
CA SER A 59 18.08 -10.74 12.60
C SER A 59 18.28 -9.56 11.65
N VAL A 60 19.25 -9.67 10.74
CA VAL A 60 19.40 -8.73 9.62
C VAL A 60 18.15 -8.66 8.73
N PHE A 61 17.32 -9.70 8.78
CA PHE A 61 16.04 -9.78 8.09
C PHE A 61 14.86 -9.24 8.93
N GLY A 62 15.13 -8.78 10.15
CA GLY A 62 14.12 -8.34 11.10
C GLY A 62 13.13 -9.44 11.48
N SER A 63 11.90 -9.05 11.79
CA SER A 63 10.92 -9.95 12.39
C SER A 63 10.23 -10.90 11.41
N ARG A 64 10.19 -10.59 10.11
CA ARG A 64 9.51 -11.39 9.08
C ARG A 64 10.31 -11.45 7.80
N TRP A 65 10.26 -12.61 7.15
CA TRP A 65 10.81 -12.85 5.82
C TRP A 65 9.72 -13.35 4.88
N MET A 66 9.68 -12.81 3.67
CA MET A 66 8.84 -13.25 2.55
C MET A 66 9.73 -13.40 1.32
N GLY A 67 10.06 -14.63 0.96
CA GLY A 67 10.95 -14.93 -0.17
C GLY A 67 10.24 -14.74 -1.50
N LEU A 68 10.94 -14.15 -2.48
CA LEU A 68 10.45 -13.99 -3.85
C LEU A 68 10.80 -15.21 -4.70
N SER A 69 10.04 -15.43 -5.78
CA SER A 69 10.34 -16.45 -6.80
C SER A 69 11.67 -16.23 -7.53
N ASN A 70 12.29 -15.06 -7.36
CA ASN A 70 13.69 -14.83 -7.70
C ASN A 70 14.60 -15.31 -6.56
N PRO A 71 15.39 -16.39 -6.74
CA PRO A 71 16.21 -16.96 -5.67
C PRO A 71 17.15 -15.95 -5.02
N GLY A 72 17.20 -15.94 -3.69
CA GLY A 72 18.05 -15.04 -2.91
C GLY A 72 17.44 -13.66 -2.63
N TYR A 73 16.29 -13.32 -3.22
CA TYR A 73 15.60 -12.05 -2.98
C TYR A 73 14.37 -12.23 -2.07
N GLY A 74 14.06 -11.19 -1.30
CA GLY A 74 12.92 -11.20 -0.38
C GLY A 74 12.47 -9.81 0.03
N ILE A 75 11.23 -9.76 0.54
CA ILE A 75 10.67 -8.64 1.29
C ILE A 75 10.76 -9.01 2.76
N HIS A 76 11.42 -8.19 3.57
CA HIS A 76 11.68 -8.54 4.96
C HIS A 76 11.75 -7.31 5.87
N GLY A 77 11.71 -7.54 7.18
CA GLY A 77 11.92 -6.50 8.20
C GLY A 77 13.37 -6.00 8.23
N THR A 78 13.77 -5.28 9.27
CA THR A 78 15.20 -4.95 9.44
C THR A 78 15.53 -4.64 10.88
N ASN A 79 16.74 -4.99 11.30
CA ASN A 79 17.34 -4.51 12.55
C ASN A 79 18.01 -3.13 12.40
N ASN A 80 18.05 -2.56 11.19
CA ASN A 80 18.56 -1.22 10.92
C ASN A 80 17.44 -0.32 10.33
N PRO A 81 16.52 0.20 11.16
CA PRO A 81 15.41 1.04 10.70
C PRO A 81 15.85 2.30 9.96
N SER A 82 17.05 2.83 10.25
CA SER A 82 17.61 4.00 9.56
C SER A 82 17.93 3.75 8.07
N SER A 83 17.88 2.49 7.62
CA SER A 83 18.06 2.12 6.21
C SER A 83 16.81 2.38 5.36
N ILE A 84 15.62 2.48 5.97
CA ILE A 84 14.36 2.67 5.25
C ILE A 84 14.37 4.03 4.53
N GLY A 85 13.86 4.05 3.30
CA GLY A 85 13.90 5.21 2.42
C GLY A 85 15.23 5.43 1.70
N LYS A 86 16.14 4.44 1.68
CA LYS A 86 17.46 4.50 1.04
C LYS A 86 17.73 3.30 0.12
N ALA A 87 18.65 3.47 -0.83
CA ALA A 87 19.15 2.40 -1.69
C ALA A 87 20.47 1.84 -1.11
N VAL A 88 20.37 0.85 -0.23
CA VAL A 88 21.50 0.39 0.61
C VAL A 88 21.56 -1.13 0.81
N SER A 89 20.53 -1.87 0.41
CA SER A 89 20.51 -3.33 0.58
C SER A 89 21.33 -4.02 -0.53
N ASN A 90 21.47 -5.35 -0.42
CA ASN A 90 22.03 -6.20 -1.47
C ASN A 90 20.97 -6.72 -2.45
N GLY A 91 19.89 -5.95 -2.66
CA GLY A 91 18.81 -6.27 -3.60
C GLY A 91 17.47 -6.59 -2.93
N CYS A 92 17.47 -7.03 -1.68
CA CYS A 92 16.24 -7.25 -0.92
C CYS A 92 15.49 -5.96 -0.60
N ILE A 93 14.18 -6.08 -0.41
CA ILE A 93 13.31 -4.98 0.01
C ILE A 93 13.21 -5.01 1.53
N ARG A 94 13.67 -3.96 2.20
CA ARG A 94 13.60 -3.84 3.66
C ARG A 94 12.43 -2.98 4.07
N MET A 95 11.73 -3.40 5.11
CA MET A 95 10.61 -2.71 5.73
C MET A 95 10.88 -2.49 7.22
N TYR A 96 10.22 -1.51 7.83
CA TYR A 96 10.10 -1.48 9.29
C TYR A 96 9.43 -2.76 9.80
N ASN A 97 9.86 -3.27 10.96
CA ASN A 97 9.36 -4.53 11.50
C ASN A 97 7.82 -4.54 11.68
N HIS A 98 7.24 -3.44 12.18
CA HIS A 98 5.78 -3.34 12.32
C HIS A 98 5.03 -3.34 10.97
N HIS A 99 5.60 -2.69 9.93
CA HIS A 99 5.00 -2.71 8.59
C HIS A 99 5.08 -4.08 7.92
N VAL A 100 6.21 -4.79 8.04
CA VAL A 100 6.31 -6.14 7.46
C VAL A 100 5.41 -7.12 8.20
N GLU A 101 5.16 -6.94 9.50
CA GLU A 101 4.21 -7.77 10.25
C GLU A 101 2.77 -7.57 9.80
N GLU A 102 2.35 -6.31 9.59
CA GLU A 102 1.06 -5.96 8.99
C GLU A 102 0.90 -6.61 7.61
N LEU A 103 1.87 -6.39 6.71
CA LEU A 103 1.85 -6.96 5.36
C LEU A 103 1.86 -8.49 5.38
N PHE A 104 2.69 -9.09 6.23
CA PHE A 104 2.83 -10.54 6.36
C PHE A 104 1.51 -11.21 6.73
N SER A 105 0.66 -10.58 7.55
CA SER A 105 -0.66 -11.12 7.89
C SER A 105 -1.65 -11.11 6.72
N GLN A 106 -1.45 -10.23 5.74
CA GLN A 106 -2.38 -9.98 4.64
C GLN A 106 -2.02 -10.72 3.34
N VAL A 107 -0.77 -11.15 3.20
CA VAL A 107 -0.29 -11.82 1.98
C VAL A 107 -0.11 -13.32 2.18
N SER A 108 -0.42 -14.11 1.15
CA SER A 108 -0.24 -15.56 1.14
C SER A 108 0.92 -15.96 0.21
N ILE A 109 1.39 -17.19 0.32
CA ILE A 109 2.24 -17.79 -0.72
C ILE A 109 1.46 -17.75 -2.05
N GLY A 110 2.13 -17.40 -3.14
CA GLY A 110 1.54 -17.15 -4.45
C GLY A 110 1.12 -15.69 -4.69
N THR A 111 1.14 -14.82 -3.67
CA THR A 111 0.83 -13.39 -3.85
C THR A 111 1.78 -12.78 -4.88
N LYS A 112 1.21 -12.12 -5.89
CA LYS A 112 1.97 -11.44 -6.96
C LYS A 112 2.70 -10.23 -6.40
N VAL A 113 3.95 -10.04 -6.83
CA VAL A 113 4.82 -8.92 -6.50
C VAL A 113 5.36 -8.33 -7.79
N ILE A 114 5.12 -7.06 -8.05
CA ILE A 114 5.65 -6.35 -9.22
C ILE A 114 6.68 -5.35 -8.74
N ILE A 115 7.90 -5.40 -9.28
CA ILE A 115 8.97 -4.46 -8.94
C ILE A 115 9.33 -3.69 -10.20
N TYR A 116 9.33 -2.35 -10.11
CA TYR A 116 9.61 -1.46 -11.25
C TYR A 116 10.33 -0.20 -10.78
N LYS A 117 10.85 0.57 -11.73
CA LYS A 117 11.52 1.85 -11.45
C LYS A 117 10.84 2.95 -12.25
N GLY A 118 10.17 3.88 -11.57
CA GLY A 118 9.44 4.95 -12.24
C GLY A 118 8.04 4.49 -12.64
N THR A 119 7.73 4.45 -13.94
CA THR A 119 6.41 4.00 -14.41
C THR A 119 6.30 2.48 -14.34
N ASN A 120 5.22 1.96 -13.75
CA ASN A 120 4.95 0.52 -13.74
C ASN A 120 4.61 0.09 -15.19
N PRO A 121 5.41 -0.77 -15.85
CA PRO A 121 5.18 -1.15 -17.25
C PRO A 121 3.89 -1.94 -17.45
N ASN A 122 3.35 -2.52 -16.38
CA ASN A 122 2.11 -3.29 -16.37
C ASN A 122 0.92 -2.47 -15.85
N LYS A 123 1.15 -1.22 -15.40
CA LYS A 123 0.11 -0.20 -15.39
C LYS A 123 0.14 0.45 -16.76
N THR A 124 -0.85 0.14 -17.57
CA THR A 124 -1.36 1.17 -18.48
C THR A 124 -1.79 2.30 -17.55
N TYR A 125 -0.97 3.36 -17.45
CA TYR A 125 -1.52 4.64 -17.05
C TYR A 125 -2.64 4.87 -18.06
N TYR A 126 -3.90 4.89 -17.62
CA TYR A 126 -4.86 5.66 -18.37
C TYR A 126 -4.32 7.08 -18.27
N GLU A 127 -3.62 7.53 -19.31
CA GLU A 127 -3.55 8.96 -19.55
C GLU A 127 -4.99 9.42 -19.56
N GLU A 128 -5.27 10.45 -18.77
CA GLU A 128 -6.59 11.04 -18.65
C GLU A 128 -6.93 11.83 -19.93
N THR A 129 -6.80 11.22 -21.11
CA THR A 129 -7.32 11.73 -22.39
C THR A 129 -7.62 10.59 -23.36
N ASP A 130 -8.91 10.42 -23.65
CA ASP A 130 -9.54 9.67 -24.76
C ASP A 130 -9.75 8.13 -24.69
N GLN A 131 -10.96 7.79 -24.22
CA GLN A 131 -11.84 6.61 -24.48
C GLN A 131 -11.74 5.34 -23.60
N PRO A 132 -12.88 4.63 -23.37
CA PRO A 132 -14.05 5.02 -22.60
C PRO A 132 -14.07 4.27 -21.25
N VAL A 133 -14.25 5.00 -20.15
CA VAL A 133 -14.29 4.44 -18.79
C VAL A 133 -15.56 3.58 -18.63
N LYS A 134 -15.41 2.27 -18.37
CA LYS A 134 -16.52 1.46 -17.82
C LYS A 134 -17.01 2.16 -16.56
N PRO A 135 -18.32 2.43 -16.41
CA PRO A 135 -18.81 3.37 -15.43
C PRO A 135 -18.31 2.98 -14.04
N ILE A 136 -17.43 3.82 -13.49
CA ILE A 136 -17.36 4.03 -12.05
C ILE A 136 -18.82 4.25 -11.63
N PRO A 137 -19.34 3.58 -10.59
CA PRO A 137 -20.64 3.93 -10.05
C PRO A 137 -20.60 5.44 -9.77
N VAL A 138 -21.27 6.22 -10.61
CA VAL A 138 -21.41 7.65 -10.44
C VAL A 138 -21.96 7.82 -9.03
N PRO A 139 -21.32 8.61 -8.14
CA PRO A 139 -21.99 9.06 -6.94
C PRO A 139 -23.25 9.78 -7.40
N THR A 140 -24.37 9.07 -7.33
CA THR A 140 -25.69 9.60 -7.60
C THR A 140 -25.87 10.78 -6.65
N LYS A 141 -25.70 12.01 -7.16
CA LYS A 141 -26.03 13.27 -6.46
C LYS A 141 -25.74 13.21 -4.94
N GLY A 142 -24.47 13.23 -4.53
CA GLY A 142 -24.10 13.14 -3.10
C GLY A 142 -23.03 14.16 -2.72
N ASN A 143 -23.30 14.97 -1.70
CA ASN A 143 -22.43 16.07 -1.25
C ASN A 143 -21.03 15.56 -0.84
N THR A 144 -19.98 16.31 -1.16
CA THR A 144 -18.61 16.09 -0.64
C THR A 144 -18.28 17.15 0.41
N TYR A 145 -17.25 16.90 1.23
CA TYR A 145 -16.75 17.87 2.20
C TYR A 145 -15.23 18.02 2.10
N ILE A 146 -14.75 19.26 2.09
CA ILE A 146 -13.32 19.59 2.10
C ILE A 146 -12.91 19.87 3.55
N ILE A 147 -11.94 19.11 4.06
CA ILE A 147 -11.41 19.24 5.41
C ILE A 147 -10.81 20.63 5.61
N LYS A 148 -11.24 21.34 6.65
CA LYS A 148 -10.78 22.68 7.04
C LYS A 148 -9.82 22.59 8.23
N PRO A 149 -9.03 23.66 8.50
CA PRO A 149 -8.19 23.70 9.70
C PRO A 149 -9.01 23.45 10.96
N GLY A 150 -8.55 22.50 11.78
CA GLY A 150 -9.22 22.10 13.03
C GLY A 150 -10.31 21.04 12.89
N ASP A 151 -10.63 20.60 11.67
CA ASP A 151 -11.59 19.53 11.47
C ASP A 151 -11.02 18.16 11.88
N THR A 152 -11.84 17.41 12.60
CA THR A 152 -11.74 15.96 12.78
C THR A 152 -12.94 15.28 12.15
N LEU A 153 -12.86 13.98 11.81
CA LEU A 153 -14.02 13.22 11.33
C LEU A 153 -15.20 13.30 12.32
N TRP A 154 -14.91 13.32 13.62
CA TRP A 154 -15.92 13.49 14.67
C TRP A 154 -16.58 14.87 14.60
N SER A 155 -15.81 15.96 14.50
CA SER A 155 -16.39 17.31 14.41
C SER A 155 -17.20 17.52 13.12
N ILE A 156 -16.78 16.92 12.01
CA ILE A 156 -17.50 16.96 10.73
C ILE A 156 -18.81 16.18 10.85
N SER A 157 -18.78 14.99 11.48
CA SER A 157 -19.97 14.18 11.79
C SER A 157 -21.01 14.98 12.58
N GLN A 158 -20.61 15.69 13.65
CA GLN A 158 -21.53 16.53 14.43
C GLN A 158 -22.06 17.70 13.62
N LYS A 159 -21.18 18.41 12.90
CA LYS A 159 -21.49 19.60 12.12
C LYS A 159 -22.48 19.35 10.99
N LEU A 160 -22.35 18.21 10.32
CA LEU A 160 -23.18 17.84 9.17
C LEU A 160 -24.36 16.94 9.55
N ASN A 161 -24.51 16.62 10.85
CA ASN A 161 -25.50 15.68 11.36
C ASN A 161 -25.44 14.30 10.66
N ILE A 162 -24.22 13.79 10.49
CA ILE A 162 -23.94 12.49 9.84
C ILE A 162 -23.33 11.56 10.89
N PRO A 163 -23.81 10.31 11.05
CA PRO A 163 -23.18 9.34 11.95
C PRO A 163 -21.71 9.09 11.59
N LEU A 164 -20.80 9.21 12.57
CA LEU A 164 -19.35 9.07 12.35
C LEU A 164 -18.97 7.74 11.69
N ASN A 165 -19.66 6.65 12.04
CA ASN A 165 -19.43 5.33 11.46
C ASN A 165 -19.78 5.28 9.97
N GLU A 166 -20.83 5.97 9.52
CA GLU A 166 -21.18 6.06 8.10
C GLU A 166 -20.19 6.96 7.35
N LEU A 167 -19.71 8.03 7.98
CA LEU A 167 -18.66 8.87 7.42
C LEU A 167 -17.33 8.10 7.26
N ILE A 168 -16.95 7.25 8.22
CA ILE A 168 -15.77 6.38 8.12
C ILE A 168 -15.97 5.32 7.03
N LYS A 169 -17.14 4.68 6.95
CA LYS A 169 -17.46 3.68 5.92
C LYS A 169 -17.44 4.27 4.51
N ALA A 170 -17.90 5.50 4.35
CA ALA A 170 -17.88 6.22 3.07
C ALA A 170 -16.45 6.61 2.63
N ASN A 171 -15.49 6.57 3.57
CA ASN A 171 -14.12 6.99 3.36
C ASN A 171 -13.11 5.97 3.90
N PRO A 172 -13.15 4.71 3.44
CA PRO A 172 -12.31 3.63 3.98
C PRO A 172 -10.80 3.83 3.70
N TYR A 173 -10.47 4.78 2.82
CA TYR A 173 -9.11 5.17 2.46
C TYR A 173 -8.51 6.21 3.41
N LEU A 174 -9.29 6.84 4.29
CA LEU A 174 -8.77 7.85 5.22
C LEU A 174 -8.03 7.19 6.39
N ASN A 175 -6.96 7.85 6.83
CA ASN A 175 -6.38 7.63 8.15
C ASN A 175 -7.03 8.64 9.13
N PRO A 176 -7.90 8.21 10.06
CA PRO A 176 -8.60 9.11 10.97
C PRO A 176 -7.70 9.97 11.86
N ASN A 177 -6.47 9.50 12.11
CA ASN A 177 -5.48 10.19 12.95
C ASN A 177 -4.58 11.14 12.16
N ASN A 178 -4.75 11.23 10.84
CA ASN A 178 -3.89 12.04 9.97
C ASN A 178 -4.71 12.67 8.83
N LEU A 179 -5.72 13.45 9.20
CA LEU A 179 -6.50 14.24 8.25
C LEU A 179 -5.69 15.46 7.79
N GLN A 180 -5.72 15.74 6.49
CA GLN A 180 -5.03 16.90 5.93
C GLN A 180 -6.03 17.99 5.56
N VAL A 181 -5.71 19.24 5.89
CA VAL A 181 -6.50 20.40 5.41
C VAL A 181 -6.49 20.41 3.89
N GLY A 182 -7.67 20.63 3.30
CA GLY A 182 -7.88 20.58 1.84
C GLY A 182 -8.22 19.19 1.30
N GLN A 183 -8.09 18.13 2.12
CA GLN A 183 -8.47 16.78 1.71
C GLN A 183 -10.00 16.67 1.53
N VAL A 184 -10.43 16.03 0.45
CA VAL A 184 -11.86 15.83 0.15
C VAL A 184 -12.32 14.48 0.69
N ILE A 185 -13.47 14.48 1.36
CA ILE A 185 -14.13 13.28 1.86
C ILE A 185 -15.52 13.15 1.25
N ASN A 186 -15.96 11.92 1.04
CA ASN A 186 -17.31 11.58 0.60
C ASN A 186 -18.26 11.72 1.80
N LEU A 187 -19.40 12.38 1.61
CA LEU A 187 -20.47 12.30 2.59
C LEU A 187 -21.39 11.13 2.20
N PRO A 188 -21.80 10.27 3.17
CA PRO A 188 -22.81 9.27 2.91
C PRO A 188 -24.13 9.97 2.51
N GLY A 189 -24.83 9.38 1.54
CA GLY A 189 -26.16 9.82 1.11
C GLY A 189 -27.26 9.30 2.02
#